data_AF-A0A8X6KK12-F1
#
_entry.id   AF-A0A8X6KK12-F1
#
_cell.length_a   1.000
_cell.length_b   1.000
_cell.length_c   1.000
_cell.angle_alpha   90.00
_cell.angle_beta   90.00
_cell.angle_gamma   90.00
#
_symmetry.space_group_name_H-M   'P 1'
#
loop_
_entity.id
_entity.type
_entity.pdbx_description
1 polymer ?
#
loop_
_entity_poly.entity_id
_entity_poly.type
_entity_poly.pdbx_seq_one_letter_code
_entity_poly.pdbx_strand_id
1 'polypeptide(L)' 'MRSNGRGTEAARMFCDIMNLLLTSTRFSSYVKRILNAAKLAYMDTIQNDVKESICDSDNDGNIVVAVDGT' A
#
# COMPACT_ATOMS: atom_id res chain seq x y z
N MET A 1 41.57 -33.96 -22.27
CA MET A 1 40.17 -33.79 -22.72
C MET A 1 39.81 -32.31 -22.58
N ARG A 2 39.57 -31.58 -23.69
CA ARG A 2 39.08 -30.19 -23.63
C ARG A 2 37.57 -30.24 -23.40
N SER A 3 37.09 -29.69 -22.28
CA SER A 3 35.65 -29.59 -22.04
C SER A 3 35.04 -28.62 -23.05
N ASN A 4 33.86 -28.96 -23.55
CA ASN A 4 33.24 -28.34 -24.72
C ASN A 4 32.59 -26.98 -24.39
N GLY A 5 32.91 -26.36 -23.25
CA GLY A 5 32.28 -25.13 -22.76
C GLY A 5 30.81 -25.24 -22.31
N ARG A 6 30.08 -26.27 -22.77
CA ARG A 6 28.64 -26.46 -22.50
C ARG A 6 28.25 -26.48 -21.03
N GLY A 7 29.11 -27.00 -20.15
CA GLY A 7 28.87 -26.99 -18.70
C GLY A 7 28.89 -25.58 -18.11
N THR A 8 29.81 -24.74 -18.56
CA THR A 8 29.91 -23.34 -18.13
C THR A 8 28.74 -22.51 -18.64
N GLU A 9 28.29 -22.77 -19.87
CA GLU A 9 27.13 -22.11 -20.47
C GLU A 9 25.83 -22.49 -19.76
N ALA A 10 25.63 -23.77 -19.46
CA ALA A 10 24.49 -24.24 -18.67
C ALA A 10 24.47 -23.63 -17.25
N ALA A 11 25.64 -23.55 -16.60
CA ALA A 11 25.75 -22.91 -15.28
C ALA A 11 25.40 -21.42 -15.32
N ARG A 12 25.83 -20.70 -16.37
CA ARG A 12 25.50 -19.28 -16.57
C ARG A 12 23.99 -19.08 -16.77
N MET A 13 23.38 -19.85 -17.67
CA MET A 13 21.93 -19.78 -17.91
C MET A 13 21.14 -20.07 -16.63
N PHE A 14 21.58 -21.06 -15.84
CA PHE A 14 20.94 -21.36 -14.56
C PHE A 14 21.02 -20.17 -13.58
N CYS A 15 22.19 -19.53 -13.44
CA CYS A 15 22.34 -18.32 -12.62
C CYS A 15 21.44 -17.18 -13.08
N ASP A 16 21.34 -16.94 -14.39
CA ASP A 16 20.51 -15.86 -14.95
C ASP A 16 19.03 -16.09 -14.66
N ILE A 17 18.55 -17.34 -14.80
CA ILE A 17 17.17 -17.71 -14.46
C ILE A 17 16.89 -17.49 -12.97
N MET A 18 17.82 -17.92 -12.09
CA MET A 18 17.64 -17.74 -10.64
C MET A 18 17.63 -16.27 -10.22
N ASN A 19 18.48 -15.43 -10.84
CA ASN A 19 18.49 -13.98 -10.60
C ASN A 19 17.19 -13.31 -11.09
N LEU A 20 16.64 -13.75 -12.21
CA LEU A 20 15.36 -13.27 -12.72
C LEU A 20 14.21 -13.62 -11.77
N LEU A 21 14.16 -14.87 -11.28
CA LEU A 21 13.16 -15.32 -10.31
C LEU A 21 13.26 -14.55 -8.97
N LEU A 22 14.49 -14.28 -8.51
CA LEU A 22 14.73 -13.47 -7.30
C LEU A 22 14.27 -12.02 -7.48
N THR A 23 14.45 -11.45 -8.66
CA THR A 23 14.01 -10.10 -8.99
C THR A 23 12.49 -10.02 -9.06
N SER A 24 11.83 -11.01 -9.67
CA SER A 24 10.37 -11.12 -9.74
C SER A 24 9.72 -11.22 -8.35
N THR A 25 10.29 -12.04 -7.46
CA THR A 25 9.80 -12.16 -6.07
C THR A 25 9.97 -10.87 -5.27
N ARG A 26 11.10 -10.17 -5.45
CA ARG A 26 11.31 -8.83 -4.85
C ARG A 26 10.32 -7.80 -5.37
N PHE A 27 10.07 -7.79 -6.69
CA PHE A 27 9.07 -6.91 -7.30
C PHE A 27 7.67 -7.19 -6.75
N SER A 28 7.27 -8.46 -6.65
CA SER A 28 6.00 -8.85 -6.04
C SER A 28 5.87 -8.40 -4.58
N SER A 29 6.93 -8.54 -3.78
CA SER A 29 6.96 -8.07 -2.39
C SER A 29 6.82 -6.55 -2.30
N TYR A 30 7.52 -5.81 -3.17
CA TYR A 30 7.44 -4.36 -3.23
C TYR A 30 6.03 -3.86 -3.59
N VAL A 31 5.41 -4.47 -4.60
CA VAL A 31 4.02 -4.16 -5.01
C VAL A 31 3.03 -4.43 -3.86
N LYS A 32 3.18 -5.56 -3.14
CA LYS A 32 2.35 -5.86 -1.97
C LYS A 32 2.48 -4.81 -0.86
N ARG A 33 3.71 -4.33 -0.60
CA ARG A 33 3.96 -3.29 0.41
C ARG A 33 3.32 -1.95 0.03
N ILE A 34 3.43 -1.53 -1.23
CA ILE A 34 2.77 -0.31 -1.73
C ILE A 34 1.26 -0.44 -1.59
N LEU A 35 0.68 -1.57 -2.01
CA LEU A 35 -0.77 -1.78 -1.93
C LEU A 35 -1.28 -1.72 -0.48
N ASN A 36 -0.55 -2.32 0.47
CA ASN A 36 -0.90 -2.26 1.89
C ASN A 36 -0.77 -0.84 2.45
N ALA A 37 0.29 -0.10 2.09
CA ALA A 37 0.45 1.29 2.52
C ALA A 37 -0.69 2.19 1.99
N ALA A 38 -1.08 2.03 0.73
CA ALA A 38 -2.20 2.74 0.12
C ALA A 38 -3.53 2.43 0.82
N LYS A 39 -3.78 1.15 1.15
CA LYS A 39 -4.98 0.75 1.92
C LYS A 39 -5.02 1.39 3.30
N LEU A 40 -3.90 1.38 4.02
CA LEU A 40 -3.81 2.00 5.35
C LEU A 40 -4.06 3.50 5.28
N ALA A 41 -3.44 4.20 4.34
CA ALA A 41 -3.65 5.63 4.13
C ALA A 41 -5.12 5.97 3.79
N TYR A 42 -5.75 5.16 2.94
CA TYR A 42 -7.18 5.32 2.61
C TYR A 42 -8.08 5.09 3.82
N MET A 43 -7.83 4.04 4.61
CA MET A 43 -8.62 3.77 5.82
C MET A 43 -8.44 4.86 6.88
N ASP A 44 -7.22 5.38 7.06
CA ASP A 44 -6.93 6.49 7.97
C ASP A 44 -7.67 7.77 7.53
N THR A 45 -7.64 8.08 6.23
CA THR A 45 -8.36 9.23 5.66
C THR A 45 -9.87 9.10 5.89
N ILE A 46 -10.46 7.94 5.60
CA ILE A 46 -11.89 7.72 5.86
C ILE A 46 -12.23 7.84 7.35
N GLN A 47 -11.39 7.29 8.23
CA GLN A 47 -11.61 7.40 9.67
C GLN A 47 -11.57 8.86 10.14
N ASN A 48 -10.67 9.66 9.58
CA ASN A 48 -10.58 11.08 9.87
C ASN A 48 -11.81 11.84 9.33
N ASP A 49 -12.20 11.61 8.08
CA ASP A 49 -13.37 12.24 7.46
C ASP A 49 -14.67 11.90 8.22
N VAL A 50 -14.83 10.64 8.64
CA VAL A 50 -15.99 10.20 9.44
C VAL A 50 -15.98 10.88 10.81
N LYS A 51 -14.81 10.99 11.45
CA LYS A 51 -14.68 11.64 12.75
C LYS A 51 -14.97 13.15 12.69
N GLU A 52 -14.51 13.82 11.63
CA GLU A 52 -14.79 15.23 11.37
C GLU A 52 -16.29 15.46 11.12
N SER A 53 -16.91 14.62 10.28
CA SER A 53 -18.36 14.68 10.04
C SER A 53 -19.20 14.47 11.29
N ILE A 54 -18.77 13.61 12.22
CA ILE A 54 -19.45 13.43 13.52
C ILE A 54 -19.27 14.67 14.40
N CYS A 55 -18.05 15.21 14.48
CA CYS A 55 -17.74 16.40 15.27
C CYS A 55 -18.54 17.63 14.83
N ASP A 56 -18.70 17.84 13.52
CA ASP A 56 -19.50 18.94 12.98
C ASP A 56 -20.99 18.78 13.33
N SER A 57 -21.51 17.55 13.27
CA SER A 57 -22.91 17.26 13.61
C SER A 57 -23.24 17.49 15.09
N ASP A 58 -22.29 17.25 16.00
CA ASP A 58 -22.46 17.50 17.44
C ASP A 58 -22.41 19.00 17.76
N ASN A 59 -21.71 19.81 16.95
CA ASN A 59 -21.58 21.26 17.15
C ASN A 59 -22.82 22.04 16.69
N ASP A 60 -23.53 21.52 15.68
CA ASP A 60 -24.81 22.05 15.20
C ASP A 60 -25.96 21.88 16.21
N GLY A 61 -25.77 21.05 17.25
CA GLY A 61 -26.74 20.85 18.33
C GLY A 61 -26.88 22.03 19.30
N ASN A 62 -26.01 23.05 19.21
CA ASN A 62 -26.03 24.21 20.10
C ASN A 62 -26.64 25.46 19.42
N ILE A 63 -27.79 25.30 18.76
CA ILE A 63 -28.60 26.45 18.32
C ILE A 63 -29.27 27.03 19.56
N VAL A 64 -28.66 28.05 20.17
CA VAL A 64 -29.28 28.87 21.21
C VAL A 64 -30.40 29.69 20.56
N VAL A 65 -31.61 29.15 20.57
CA VAL A 65 -32.80 29.92 20.17
C VAL A 65 -33.09 30.94 21.27
N ALA A 66 -32.64 32.18 21.07
CA ALA A 66 -33.10 33.30 21.87
C ALA A 66 -34.55 33.62 21.46
N VAL A 67 -35.52 33.17 22.27
CA VAL A 67 -36.92 33.56 22.11
C VAL A 67 -37.06 34.97 22.70
N ASP A 68 -37.09 35.98 21.83
CA ASP A 68 -37.46 37.34 22.20
C ASP A 68 -38.96 37.38 22.51
N GLY A 69 -39.30 37.63 23.77
CA GLY A 69 -40.67 37.76 24.23
C GLY A 69 -41.13 39.20 24.06
N THR A 70 -41.97 39.45 23.05
CA THR A 70 -42.76 40.68 22.94
C THR A 70 -44.24 40.38 22.92
#